data_AF-A0A1G3QJL5-F1
#
_entry.id   AF-A0A1G3QJL5-F1
#
_cell.length_a   1.000
_cell.length_b   1.000
_cell.length_c   1.000
_cell.angle_alpha   90.00
_cell.angle_beta   90.00
_cell.angle_gamma   90.00
#
_symmetry.space_group_name_H-M   'P 1'
#
loop_
_entity.id
_entity.type
_entity.pdbx_description
1 polymer ?
#
loop_
_entity_poly.entity_id
_entity_poly.type
_entity_poly.pdbx_seq_one_letter_code
_entity_poly.pdbx_strand_id
1 'polypeptide(L)'
;MITMRRGRGIFLILAAHIILGGALLSVQDIIILPKTGHRKPPIAFNHKAHTERYGAKCIDCHHTGKNAACSTCHLRSDRGAVINLKGAFHQQCHNCHRKTSGPKGCSRCHKSAR
;
A
#
# COMPACT_ATOMS: atom_id res chain seq x y z
N MET A 1 26.81 68.82 11.84
CA MET A 1 25.38 68.84 12.22
C MET A 1 24.68 67.76 11.40
N ILE A 2 24.70 66.51 11.86
CA ILE A 2 23.54 65.78 12.45
C ILE A 2 22.25 66.00 11.65
N THR A 3 21.73 64.91 11.07
CA THR A 3 20.30 64.51 10.90
C THR A 3 20.17 63.65 9.63
N MET A 4 19.41 62.55 9.51
CA MET A 4 18.93 61.53 10.43
C MET A 4 18.89 60.21 9.63
N ARG A 5 19.25 59.10 10.27
CA ARG A 5 18.90 57.74 9.83
C ARG A 5 17.42 57.51 10.18
N ARG A 6 16.56 57.17 9.22
CA ARG A 6 15.19 56.71 9.51
C ARG A 6 14.93 55.38 8.81
N GLY A 7 15.01 54.31 9.60
CA GLY A 7 14.46 53.01 9.24
C GLY A 7 12.93 53.03 9.29
N ARG A 8 12.32 52.28 8.37
CA ARG A 8 10.94 51.80 8.34
C ARG A 8 11.06 50.50 7.52
N GLY A 9 11.13 49.28 8.06
CA GLY A 9 10.28 48.71 9.10
C GLY A 9 8.89 48.58 8.52
N ILE A 10 8.54 47.48 7.82
CA ILE A 10 7.17 47.09 7.48
C ILE A 10 7.09 45.71 6.79
N PHE A 11 6.22 44.87 7.36
CA PHE A 11 5.54 43.66 6.86
C PHE A 11 6.38 42.43 6.45
N LEU A 12 6.82 41.67 7.47
CA LEU A 12 6.81 40.21 7.40
C LEU A 12 5.35 39.76 7.19
N ILE A 13 4.95 39.53 5.94
CA ILE A 13 3.74 38.76 5.65
C ILE A 13 4.10 37.32 6.03
N LEU A 14 3.74 36.92 7.25
CA LEU A 14 3.57 35.52 7.61
C LEU A 14 2.50 34.97 6.68
N ALA A 15 2.92 34.45 5.53
CA ALA A 15 2.08 33.60 4.71
C ALA A 15 1.72 32.39 5.58
N ALA A 16 0.56 32.47 6.23
CA ALA A 16 -0.04 31.38 6.96
C ALA A 16 -0.20 30.24 5.96
N HIS A 17 0.75 29.31 5.99
CA HIS A 17 0.65 28.04 5.32
C HIS A 17 -0.45 27.29 6.06
N ILE A 18 -1.70 27.52 5.64
CA ILE A 18 -2.77 26.57 5.84
C ILE A 18 -2.37 25.37 4.98
N ILE A 19 -1.44 24.56 5.49
CA ILE A 19 -1.30 23.17 5.07
C ILE A 19 -2.59 22.55 5.58
N LEU A 20 -3.60 22.57 4.73
CA LEU A 20 -4.81 21.81 4.87
C LEU A 20 -4.34 20.35 4.94
N GLY A 21 -4.10 19.89 6.17
CA GLY A 21 -3.57 18.57 6.52
C GLY A 21 -4.58 17.46 6.27
N GLY A 22 -5.29 17.51 5.14
CA GLY A 22 -5.85 16.34 4.52
C GLY A 22 -4.75 15.67 3.72
N ALA A 23 -3.88 14.91 4.40
CA ALA A 23 -3.20 13.83 3.72
C ALA A 23 -4.32 12.95 3.16
N LEU A 24 -4.62 13.13 1.88
CA LEU A 24 -5.30 12.13 1.06
C LEU A 24 -4.49 10.86 1.25
N LEU A 25 -4.93 9.99 2.16
CA LEU A 25 -4.45 8.62 2.30
C LEU A 25 -4.96 7.87 1.06
N SER A 26 -4.38 8.21 -0.08
CA SER A 26 -4.64 7.58 -1.36
C SER A 26 -4.15 6.15 -1.23
N VAL A 27 -5.10 5.21 -1.22
CA VAL A 27 -4.78 3.81 -1.41
C VAL A 27 -4.08 3.69 -2.76
N GLN A 28 -2.88 3.11 -2.79
CA GLN A 28 -2.16 2.91 -4.04
C GLN A 28 -3.04 2.11 -5.01
N ASP A 29 -3.17 2.58 -6.24
CA ASP A 29 -4.04 1.94 -7.24
C ASP A 29 -3.53 0.53 -7.58
N ILE A 30 -2.31 0.44 -8.08
CA ILE A 30 -1.64 -0.80 -8.44
C ILE A 30 -0.35 -0.93 -7.62
N ILE A 31 -0.19 -2.07 -6.94
CA ILE A 31 1.05 -2.44 -6.26
C ILE A 31 1.65 -3.69 -6.90
N ILE A 32 2.97 -3.73 -7.01
CA ILE A 32 3.67 -4.92 -7.50
C ILE A 32 3.99 -5.82 -6.31
N LEU A 33 3.34 -6.99 -6.24
CA LEU A 33 3.68 -7.97 -5.22
C LEU A 33 5.05 -8.60 -5.54
N PRO A 34 5.97 -8.65 -4.56
CA PRO A 34 7.33 -9.12 -4.80
C PRO A 34 7.33 -10.59 -5.19
N LYS A 35 8.32 -10.98 -6.00
CA LYS A 35 8.54 -12.39 -6.33
C LYS A 35 8.99 -13.14 -5.09
N THR A 36 8.29 -14.22 -4.77
CA THR A 36 8.66 -15.16 -3.70
C THR A 36 9.39 -16.39 -4.24
N GLY A 37 9.51 -16.53 -5.56
CA GLY A 37 10.23 -17.60 -6.24
C GLY A 37 10.49 -17.31 -7.72
N HIS A 38 11.08 -18.26 -8.43
CA HIS A 38 11.60 -18.03 -9.79
C HIS A 38 10.62 -18.41 -10.92
N ARG A 39 9.59 -19.23 -10.62
CA ARG A 39 8.74 -19.88 -11.65
C ARG A 39 7.65 -19.01 -12.27
N LYS A 40 7.25 -17.92 -11.62
CA LYS A 40 6.12 -17.10 -12.05
C LYS A 40 6.50 -15.61 -12.06
N PRO A 41 5.92 -14.81 -12.97
CA PRO A 41 6.09 -13.36 -12.96
C PRO A 41 5.51 -12.73 -11.68
N PRO A 42 5.93 -11.50 -11.33
CA PRO A 42 5.30 -10.74 -10.25
C PRO A 42 3.82 -10.46 -10.57
N ILE A 43 3.05 -10.13 -9.54
CA ILE A 43 1.62 -9.81 -9.68
C ILE A 43 1.45 -8.30 -9.58
N ALA A 44 0.88 -7.67 -10.60
CA ALA A 44 0.34 -6.32 -10.50
C ALA A 44 -1.04 -6.39 -9.81
N PHE A 45 -1.05 -6.18 -8.50
CA PHE A 45 -2.25 -6.24 -7.68
C PHE A 45 -2.95 -4.88 -7.68
N ASN A 46 -4.20 -4.86 -8.14
CA ASN A 46 -5.02 -3.65 -8.12
C ASN A 46 -5.66 -3.47 -6.74
N HIS A 47 -4.96 -2.80 -5.83
CA HIS A 47 -5.37 -2.64 -4.46
C HIS A 47 -6.64 -1.78 -4.33
N LYS A 48 -6.76 -0.70 -5.12
CA LYS A 48 -7.96 0.14 -5.17
C LYS A 48 -9.22 -0.62 -5.57
N ALA A 49 -9.14 -1.49 -6.58
CA ALA A 49 -10.29 -2.30 -6.97
C ALA A 49 -10.74 -3.23 -5.83
N HIS A 50 -9.81 -3.77 -5.04
CA HIS A 50 -10.16 -4.64 -3.92
C HIS A 50 -10.85 -3.88 -2.79
N THR A 51 -10.41 -2.65 -2.51
CA THR A 51 -11.01 -1.84 -1.43
C THR A 51 -12.29 -1.15 -1.86
N GLU A 52 -12.30 -0.48 -3.01
CA GLU A 52 -13.42 0.39 -3.44
C GLU A 52 -14.48 -0.37 -4.22
N ARG A 53 -14.09 -1.28 -5.12
CA ARG A 53 -15.04 -1.98 -6.00
C ARG A 53 -15.54 -3.28 -5.41
N TYR A 54 -14.67 -4.05 -4.77
CA TYR A 54 -15.01 -5.36 -4.19
C TYR A 54 -15.29 -5.29 -2.68
N GLY A 55 -15.12 -4.12 -2.06
CA GLY A 55 -15.52 -3.87 -0.68
C GLY A 55 -14.68 -4.59 0.38
N ALA A 56 -13.47 -5.04 0.06
CA ALA A 56 -12.58 -5.62 1.05
C ALA A 56 -12.14 -4.55 2.05
N LYS A 57 -12.28 -4.84 3.34
CA LYS A 57 -11.84 -3.94 4.40
C LYS A 57 -10.32 -4.02 4.55
N CYS A 58 -9.71 -2.94 5.03
CA CYS A 58 -8.26 -2.89 5.27
C CYS A 58 -7.81 -4.08 6.13
N ILE A 59 -8.56 -4.37 7.20
CA ILE A 59 -8.28 -5.47 8.15
C ILE A 59 -8.43 -6.86 7.55
N ASP A 60 -9.18 -7.02 6.45
CA ASP A 60 -9.35 -8.33 5.82
C ASP A 60 -8.02 -8.84 5.25
N CYS A 61 -7.13 -7.95 4.82
CA CYS A 61 -5.79 -8.26 4.33
C CYS A 61 -4.69 -7.86 5.32
N HIS A 62 -4.74 -6.63 5.85
CA HIS A 62 -3.85 -6.15 6.91
C HIS A 62 -4.34 -6.63 8.28
N HIS A 63 -4.41 -7.96 8.45
CA HIS A 63 -5.04 -8.66 9.58
C HIS A 63 -4.44 -8.36 10.97
N THR A 64 -3.35 -7.60 11.03
CA THR A 64 -2.74 -7.11 12.29
C THR A 64 -3.23 -5.71 12.68
N GLY A 65 -4.08 -5.07 11.87
CA GLY A 65 -4.52 -3.69 12.03
C GLY A 65 -3.47 -2.65 11.60
N LYS A 66 -2.23 -3.07 11.36
CA LYS A 66 -1.17 -2.22 10.81
C LYS A 66 -1.08 -2.43 9.30
N ASN A 67 -1.03 -1.33 8.55
CA ASN A 67 -0.81 -1.35 7.09
C ASN A 67 0.66 -1.65 6.73
N ALA A 68 1.25 -2.65 7.39
CA ALA A 68 2.60 -3.13 7.13
C ALA A 68 2.62 -4.08 5.93
N ALA A 69 3.75 -4.13 5.24
CA ALA A 69 3.97 -5.11 4.19
C ALA A 69 3.93 -6.54 4.76
N CYS A 70 3.38 -7.49 4.00
CA CYS A 70 3.29 -8.89 4.42
C CYS A 70 4.67 -9.46 4.77
N SER A 71 5.70 -9.05 4.02
CA SER A 71 7.10 -9.47 4.18
C SER A 71 7.75 -9.00 5.47
N THR A 72 7.14 -8.08 6.23
CA THR A 72 7.63 -7.68 7.55
C THR A 72 7.55 -8.85 8.55
N CYS A 73 6.54 -9.70 8.42
CA CYS A 73 6.32 -10.83 9.33
C CYS A 73 6.43 -12.19 8.61
N HIS A 74 5.86 -12.30 7.41
CA HIS A 74 5.91 -13.51 6.62
C HIS A 74 7.21 -13.55 5.80
N LEU A 75 8.17 -14.35 6.26
CA LEU A 75 9.49 -14.46 5.63
C LEU A 75 9.53 -15.57 4.57
N ARG A 76 10.73 -15.88 4.07
CA ARG A 76 10.93 -16.90 3.02
C ARG A 76 10.55 -18.32 3.48
N SER A 77 10.69 -18.60 4.77
CA SER A 77 10.35 -19.87 5.40
C SER A 77 9.39 -19.64 6.55
N ASP A 78 8.67 -20.69 6.94
CA ASP A 78 7.77 -20.66 8.09
C ASP A 78 8.57 -20.40 9.38
N ARG A 79 7.96 -19.69 10.32
CA ARG A 79 8.53 -19.37 11.64
C ARG A 79 7.50 -19.64 12.72
N GLY A 80 7.58 -20.82 13.34
CA GLY A 80 6.56 -21.27 14.28
C GLY A 80 5.20 -21.33 13.59
N ALA A 81 4.20 -20.64 14.15
CA ALA A 81 2.86 -20.56 13.57
C ALA A 81 2.73 -19.58 12.38
N VAL A 82 3.77 -18.79 12.08
CA VAL A 82 3.75 -17.81 10.98
C VAL A 82 4.19 -18.49 9.69
N ILE A 83 3.27 -18.64 8.73
CA ILE A 83 3.55 -19.22 7.41
C ILE A 83 4.45 -18.31 6.56
N ASN A 84 5.17 -18.89 5.61
CA ASN A 84 6.01 -18.16 4.66
C ASN A 84 5.19 -17.23 3.75
N LEU A 85 5.87 -16.23 3.18
CA LEU A 85 5.28 -15.18 2.35
C LEU A 85 4.49 -15.70 1.15
N LYS A 86 4.99 -16.75 0.49
CA LYS A 86 4.31 -17.38 -0.64
C LYS A 86 3.00 -18.02 -0.19
N GLY A 87 3.04 -18.75 0.93
CA GLY A 87 1.87 -19.34 1.57
C GLY A 87 0.85 -18.27 1.97
N ALA A 88 1.30 -17.20 2.62
CA ALA A 88 0.46 -16.08 3.05
C ALA A 88 -0.30 -15.44 1.88
N PHE A 89 0.38 -15.11 0.79
CA PHE A 89 -0.27 -14.57 -0.41
C PHE A 89 -1.31 -15.53 -0.98
N HIS A 90 -0.94 -16.79 -1.22
CA HIS A 90 -1.87 -17.76 -1.80
C HIS A 90 -3.07 -18.05 -0.89
N GLN A 91 -2.85 -18.18 0.42
CA GLN A 91 -3.92 -18.41 1.39
C GLN A 91 -4.89 -17.23 1.37
N GLN A 92 -4.39 -15.99 1.50
CA GLN A 92 -5.22 -14.78 1.54
C GLN A 92 -6.04 -14.61 0.25
N CYS A 93 -5.37 -14.62 -0.90
CA CYS A 93 -6.04 -14.40 -2.19
C CYS A 93 -7.03 -15.53 -2.52
N HIS A 94 -6.62 -16.80 -2.39
CA HIS A 94 -7.49 -17.91 -2.75
C HIS A 94 -8.65 -18.07 -1.78
N ASN A 95 -8.49 -17.82 -0.49
CA ASN A 95 -9.58 -17.93 0.47
C ASN A 95 -10.75 -17.01 0.09
N CYS A 96 -10.45 -15.75 -0.27
CA CYS A 96 -11.47 -14.82 -0.75
C CYS A 96 -12.01 -15.25 -2.12
N HIS A 97 -11.14 -15.50 -3.11
CA HIS A 97 -11.56 -15.85 -4.48
C HIS A 97 -12.31 -17.18 -4.61
N ARG A 98 -12.24 -18.08 -3.62
CA ARG A 98 -13.08 -19.29 -3.60
C ARG A 98 -14.52 -18.98 -3.21
N LYS A 99 -14.74 -17.97 -2.38
CA LYS A 99 -16.05 -17.50 -1.91
C LYS A 99 -16.66 -16.45 -2.84
N THR A 100 -15.87 -15.92 -3.76
CA THR A 100 -16.28 -14.92 -4.75
C THR A 100 -16.01 -15.43 -6.17
N SER A 101 -16.32 -14.61 -7.17
CA SER A 101 -15.99 -14.88 -8.59
C SER A 101 -14.58 -14.38 -8.97
N GLY A 102 -13.66 -14.28 -8.00
CA GLY A 102 -12.29 -13.84 -8.24
C GLY A 102 -11.48 -14.83 -9.10
N PRO A 103 -10.37 -14.38 -9.72
CA PRO A 103 -9.55 -15.21 -10.58
C PRO A 103 -9.00 -16.44 -9.84
N LYS A 104 -9.11 -17.59 -10.50
CA LYS A 104 -8.60 -18.90 -10.06
C LYS A 104 -7.56 -19.41 -11.08
N GLY A 105 -6.57 -20.14 -10.59
CA GLY A 105 -5.48 -20.68 -11.41
C GLY A 105 -4.28 -19.74 -11.56
N CYS A 106 -3.11 -20.34 -11.74
CA CYS A 106 -1.82 -19.66 -11.58
C CYS A 106 -1.63 -18.46 -12.52
N SER A 107 -2.00 -18.59 -13.80
CA SER A 107 -1.79 -17.56 -14.83
C SER A 107 -2.77 -16.40 -14.78
N ARG A 108 -3.87 -16.52 -14.02
CA ARG A 108 -4.86 -15.43 -13.91
C ARG A 108 -4.37 -14.33 -12.98
N CYS A 109 -3.56 -14.67 -11.98
CA CYS A 109 -2.87 -13.72 -11.11
C CYS A 109 -1.44 -13.44 -11.59
N HIS A 110 -0.67 -14.50 -11.89
CA HIS A 110 0.68 -14.39 -12.46
C HIS A 110 0.61 -14.27 -13.98
N LYS A 111 0.05 -13.17 -14.47
CA LYS A 111 0.00 -12.88 -15.90
C LYS A 111 1.43 -12.67 -16.41
N SER A 112 1.81 -13.38 -17.47
CA SER A 112 3.05 -13.07 -18.19
C SER A 112 2.96 -11.65 -18.72
N ALA A 113 4.04 -10.87 -18.59
CA ALA A 113 4.21 -9.70 -19.43
C ALA A 113 4.11 -10.17 -20.88
N ARG A 114 3.18 -9.59 -21.63
CA ARG A 114 2.96 -9.90 -23.04
C ARG A 114 3.74 -8.90 -23.87
#